data_AF-A0AAW1D5A6-F1
#
_entry.id   AF-A0AAW1D5A6-F1
#
_cell.length_a   1.000
_cell.length_b   1.000
_cell.length_c   1.000
_cell.angle_alpha   90.00
_cell.angle_beta   90.00
_cell.angle_gamma   90.00
#
_symmetry.space_group_name_H-M   'P 1'
#
loop_
_entity.id
_entity.type
_entity.pdbx_description
1 polymer ?
#
loop_
_entity_poly.entity_id
_entity_poly.type
_entity_poly.pdbx_seq_one_letter_code
_entity_poly.pdbx_strand_id
1 'polypeptide(L)'
;MFLWSIINKTVLSVDQIGVVPWSLFLWMVWLILHTIYKKFFLMLLQKIKIHEIQQQRLVKIYWTLVFTTITIPFALQNLSLTPNDLNEKFKYVLENKVHSWIYSNQAPSIQTKLSYILLTGFLLNNACEISTEKGFNNIDFFHSELLTVFFVTTFPTKCVLFGIAVTSIVNAVKSLLEMSKLLACVGNITNSKFLSKLAFLILIIHSLIWCAVYLHILPKYFLFHAIKKIKHKSDLTNLSSLSLLNISLWIFYLIDIYKSPLSCLITNYVNGKKCDFEDIVFPASHNYPIEEYDQSDVDTLESEDNYISSKNEESSVEENKDPKENLVVLYQTVKCVIRVKRKLRRIREKLNQNKMKNNGDLVNKN
;
A
#
# COMPACT_ATOMS: atom_id res chain seq x y z
N MET A 1 3.96 -2.79 -30.91
CA MET A 1 3.91 -4.21 -31.34
C MET A 1 3.82 -5.20 -30.17
N PHE A 2 4.68 -5.07 -29.14
CA PHE A 2 4.70 -5.96 -27.96
C PHE A 2 3.41 -5.93 -27.13
N LEU A 3 2.94 -4.75 -26.72
CA LEU A 3 1.68 -4.55 -25.98
C LEU A 3 0.44 -5.00 -26.78
N TRP A 4 0.39 -4.69 -28.08
CA TRP A 4 -0.71 -5.09 -28.97
C TRP A 4 -0.81 -6.61 -29.11
N SER A 5 0.32 -7.32 -29.21
CA SER A 5 0.33 -8.78 -29.20
C SER A 5 -0.12 -9.38 -27.87
N ILE A 6 0.10 -8.69 -26.74
CA ILE A 6 -0.36 -9.14 -25.42
C ILE A 6 -1.88 -9.00 -25.35
N ILE A 7 -2.40 -7.82 -25.71
CA ILE A 7 -3.84 -7.52 -25.71
C ILE A 7 -4.61 -8.46 -26.64
N ASN A 8 -4.16 -8.65 -27.89
CA ASN A 8 -4.85 -9.56 -28.81
C ASN A 8 -4.83 -11.02 -28.33
N LYS A 9 -3.79 -11.46 -27.61
CA LYS A 9 -3.70 -12.83 -27.09
C LYS A 9 -4.50 -13.04 -25.82
N THR A 10 -4.54 -12.05 -24.93
CA THR A 10 -5.48 -12.09 -23.79
C THR A 10 -6.92 -12.03 -24.25
N VAL A 11 -7.23 -11.37 -25.38
CA VAL A 11 -8.57 -11.37 -25.97
C VAL A 11 -8.88 -12.70 -26.68
N LEU A 12 -7.95 -13.27 -27.46
CA LEU A 12 -8.16 -14.53 -28.20
C LEU A 12 -8.15 -15.79 -27.31
N SER A 13 -7.51 -15.78 -26.14
CA SER A 13 -7.56 -16.92 -25.21
C SER A 13 -8.81 -16.96 -24.32
N VAL A 14 -9.75 -16.02 -24.51
CA VAL A 14 -10.93 -15.77 -23.65
C VAL A 14 -12.22 -16.41 -24.19
N ASP A 15 -12.16 -17.08 -25.35
CA ASP A 15 -13.34 -17.59 -26.07
C ASP A 15 -14.09 -18.77 -25.43
N GLN A 16 -13.75 -19.22 -24.21
CA GLN A 16 -14.47 -20.34 -23.56
C GLN A 16 -15.00 -20.05 -22.14
N ILE A 17 -14.95 -18.80 -21.68
CA ILE A 17 -15.66 -18.18 -20.55
C ILE A 17 -15.08 -16.76 -20.54
N GLY A 18 -15.90 -15.72 -20.55
CA GLY A 18 -15.45 -14.31 -20.58
C GLY A 18 -14.69 -13.88 -19.33
N VAL A 19 -13.52 -14.46 -19.05
CA VAL A 19 -12.72 -14.22 -17.83
C VAL A 19 -12.42 -12.73 -17.66
N VAL A 20 -12.12 -12.03 -18.76
CA VAL A 20 -11.89 -10.58 -18.75
C VAL A 20 -13.18 -9.81 -18.42
N PRO A 21 -14.31 -9.97 -19.16
CA PRO A 21 -15.59 -9.38 -18.79
C PRO A 21 -16.01 -9.64 -17.33
N TRP A 22 -15.86 -10.88 -16.85
CA TRP A 22 -16.19 -11.25 -15.48
C TRP A 22 -15.24 -10.63 -14.45
N SER A 23 -13.95 -10.48 -14.77
CA SER A 23 -12.99 -9.82 -13.88
C SER A 23 -13.29 -8.33 -13.75
N LEU A 24 -13.68 -7.67 -14.85
CA LEU A 24 -14.12 -6.28 -14.85
C LEU A 24 -15.45 -6.10 -14.10
N PHE A 25 -16.39 -7.03 -14.29
CA PHE A 25 -17.64 -7.04 -13.53
C PHE A 25 -17.37 -7.18 -12.02
N LEU A 26 -16.55 -8.15 -11.61
CA LEU A 26 -16.20 -8.31 -10.20
C LEU A 26 -15.39 -7.14 -9.65
N TRP A 27 -14.53 -6.51 -10.44
CA TRP A 27 -13.87 -5.26 -10.06
C TRP A 27 -14.90 -4.17 -9.71
N MET A 28 -15.94 -3.98 -10.53
CA MET A 28 -17.04 -3.06 -10.22
C MET A 28 -17.80 -3.45 -8.95
N VAL A 29 -18.08 -4.74 -8.75
CA VAL A 29 -18.70 -5.24 -7.52
C VAL A 29 -17.83 -4.94 -6.30
N TRP A 30 -16.52 -5.14 -6.40
CA TRP A 30 -15.57 -4.83 -5.33
C TRP A 30 -15.52 -3.34 -5.02
N LEU A 31 -15.56 -2.47 -6.03
CA LEU A 31 -15.63 -1.02 -5.84
C LEU A 31 -16.88 -0.59 -5.08
N ILE A 32 -18.04 -1.15 -5.44
CA ILE A 32 -19.32 -0.87 -4.76
C ILE A 32 -19.25 -1.38 -3.32
N LEU A 33 -18.80 -2.62 -3.12
CA LEU A 33 -18.67 -3.22 -1.79
C LEU A 33 -17.71 -2.42 -0.91
N HIS A 34 -16.57 -1.99 -1.46
CA HIS A 34 -15.60 -1.17 -0.76
C HIS A 34 -16.19 0.17 -0.34
N THR A 35 -16.95 0.81 -1.24
CA THR A 35 -17.61 2.09 -0.96
C THR A 35 -18.63 1.97 0.16
N ILE A 36 -19.45 0.91 0.13
CA ILE A 36 -20.44 0.62 1.19
C ILE A 36 -19.71 0.34 2.51
N TYR A 37 -18.69 -0.53 2.48
CA TYR A 37 -17.88 -0.87 3.63
C TYR A 37 -17.26 0.38 4.27
N LYS A 38 -16.58 1.22 3.48
CA LYS A 38 -15.91 2.44 3.96
C LYS A 38 -16.90 3.38 4.64
N LYS A 39 -18.08 3.62 4.03
CA LYS A 39 -19.13 4.46 4.62
C LYS A 39 -19.66 3.88 5.93
N PHE A 40 -20.01 2.59 5.94
CA PHE A 40 -20.59 1.94 7.12
C PHE A 40 -19.60 1.87 8.27
N PHE A 41 -18.36 1.48 8.00
CA PHE A 41 -17.32 1.36 9.02
C PHE A 41 -16.91 2.72 9.58
N LEU A 42 -16.78 3.76 8.74
CA LEU A 42 -16.55 5.12 9.22
C LEU A 42 -17.69 5.61 10.13
N MET A 43 -18.95 5.37 9.74
CA MET A 43 -20.12 5.74 10.56
C MET A 43 -20.09 5.05 11.94
N LEU A 44 -19.71 3.77 11.99
CA LEU A 44 -19.54 3.04 13.24
C LEU A 44 -18.43 3.63 14.12
N LEU A 45 -17.26 3.92 13.53
CA LEU A 45 -16.12 4.48 14.27
C LEU A 45 -16.40 5.91 14.77
N GLN A 46 -17.15 6.70 13.99
CA GLN A 46 -17.62 8.02 14.41
C GLN A 46 -18.57 7.94 15.61
N LYS A 47 -19.47 6.94 15.63
CA LYS A 47 -20.37 6.70 16.77
C LYS A 47 -19.60 6.40 18.07
N ILE A 48 -18.44 5.75 17.96
CA ILE A 48 -17.55 5.41 19.09
C ILE A 48 -16.63 6.60 19.46
N LYS A 49 -16.71 7.73 18.74
CA LYS A 49 -15.90 8.96 18.96
C LYS A 49 -14.38 8.72 18.84
N ILE A 50 -13.95 7.83 17.95
CA ILE A 50 -12.53 7.61 17.65
C ILE A 50 -11.97 8.82 16.89
N HIS A 51 -10.69 9.16 17.07
CA HIS A 51 -10.05 10.27 16.36
C HIS A 51 -10.01 10.04 14.84
N GLU A 52 -10.28 11.07 14.02
CA GLU A 52 -10.42 10.96 12.56
C GLU A 52 -9.26 10.24 11.85
N ILE A 53 -8.01 10.57 12.20
CA ILE A 53 -6.80 9.90 11.68
C ILE A 53 -6.83 8.39 11.95
N GLN A 54 -7.21 7.98 13.17
CA GLN A 54 -7.28 6.56 13.55
C GLN A 54 -8.47 5.86 12.86
N GLN A 55 -9.57 6.59 12.60
CA GLN A 55 -10.70 6.04 11.83
C GLN A 55 -10.27 5.65 10.42
N GLN A 56 -9.59 6.56 9.71
CA GLN A 56 -9.12 6.31 8.35
C GLN A 56 -8.10 5.16 8.30
N ARG A 57 -7.17 5.11 9.27
CA ARG A 57 -6.23 3.99 9.42
C ARG A 57 -6.95 2.65 9.61
N LEU A 58 -7.90 2.57 10.56
CA LEU A 58 -8.61 1.34 10.87
C LEU A 58 -9.41 0.79 9.69
N VAL A 59 -10.11 1.66 8.95
CA VAL A 59 -10.86 1.26 7.74
C VAL A 59 -9.93 0.57 6.74
N LYS A 60 -8.78 1.18 6.47
CA LYS A 60 -7.82 0.65 5.50
C LYS A 60 -7.16 -0.64 5.94
N ILE A 61 -6.72 -0.70 7.20
CA ILE A 61 -6.09 -1.90 7.79
C ILE A 61 -7.07 -3.07 7.75
N TYR A 62 -8.30 -2.86 8.24
CA TYR A 62 -9.28 -3.94 8.33
C TYR A 62 -9.72 -4.43 6.95
N TRP A 63 -9.96 -3.52 6.01
CA TRP A 63 -10.23 -3.89 4.61
C TRP A 63 -9.10 -4.77 4.08
N THR A 64 -7.86 -4.28 4.10
CA THR A 64 -6.68 -5.01 3.61
C THR A 64 -6.52 -6.37 4.28
N LEU A 65 -6.75 -6.44 5.59
CA LEU A 65 -6.66 -7.67 6.36
C LEU A 65 -7.70 -8.72 5.91
N VAL A 66 -8.96 -8.32 5.75
CA VAL A 66 -10.03 -9.22 5.31
C VAL A 66 -9.69 -9.83 3.96
N PHE A 67 -9.22 -9.01 3.02
CA PHE A 67 -8.88 -9.50 1.69
C PHE A 67 -7.66 -10.41 1.65
N THR A 68 -6.57 -10.01 2.30
CA THR A 68 -5.37 -10.83 2.37
C THR A 68 -5.68 -12.19 3.00
N THR A 69 -6.52 -12.22 4.03
CA THR A 69 -6.96 -13.45 4.70
C THR A 69 -7.84 -14.33 3.81
N ILE A 70 -8.77 -13.75 3.04
CA ILE A 70 -9.65 -14.48 2.11
C ILE A 70 -8.87 -15.19 1.00
N THR A 71 -7.70 -14.70 0.61
CA THR A 71 -6.89 -15.37 -0.44
C THR A 71 -6.29 -16.72 -0.01
N ILE A 72 -6.21 -16.99 1.30
CA ILE A 72 -5.68 -18.24 1.85
C ILE A 72 -6.63 -19.43 1.59
N PRO A 73 -7.93 -19.39 1.96
CA PRO A 73 -8.85 -20.49 1.67
C PRO A 73 -9.01 -20.74 0.17
N PHE A 74 -8.92 -19.70 -0.69
CA PHE A 74 -8.90 -19.90 -2.14
C PHE A 74 -7.67 -20.69 -2.59
N ALA A 75 -6.50 -20.47 -2.01
CA ALA A 75 -5.31 -21.30 -2.28
C ALA A 75 -5.54 -22.74 -1.84
N LEU A 76 -6.05 -22.97 -0.63
CA LEU A 76 -6.30 -24.31 -0.11
C LEU A 76 -7.24 -25.12 -1.01
N GLN A 77 -8.32 -24.48 -1.45
CA GLN A 77 -9.30 -25.09 -2.34
C GLN A 77 -8.72 -25.41 -3.72
N ASN A 78 -7.98 -24.47 -4.34
CA ASN A 78 -7.51 -24.63 -5.72
C ASN A 78 -6.24 -25.45 -5.86
N LEU A 79 -5.35 -25.42 -4.86
CA LEU A 79 -4.11 -26.18 -4.89
C LEU A 79 -4.30 -27.63 -4.41
N SER A 80 -5.54 -28.00 -4.04
CA SER A 80 -5.91 -29.29 -3.47
C SER A 80 -4.93 -29.71 -2.36
N LEU A 81 -4.64 -28.76 -1.48
CA LEU A 81 -3.75 -28.97 -0.34
C LEU A 81 -4.59 -29.48 0.83
N THR A 82 -4.19 -30.60 1.40
CA THR A 82 -4.78 -31.08 2.65
C THR A 82 -4.09 -30.40 3.85
N PRO A 83 -4.74 -30.32 5.03
CA PRO A 83 -4.09 -29.84 6.24
C PRO A 83 -2.80 -30.63 6.57
N ASN A 84 -2.80 -31.93 6.29
CA ASN A 84 -1.62 -32.78 6.47
C ASN A 84 -0.48 -32.42 5.51
N ASP A 85 -0.81 -32.02 4.28
CA ASP A 85 0.18 -31.52 3.31
C ASP A 85 0.89 -30.26 3.82
N LEU A 86 0.19 -29.41 4.58
CA LEU A 86 0.75 -28.17 5.15
C LEU A 86 1.54 -28.41 6.43
N ASN A 87 1.09 -29.33 7.28
CA ASN A 87 1.73 -29.55 8.59
C ASN A 87 2.96 -30.46 8.50
N GLU A 88 2.89 -31.54 7.72
CA GLU A 88 3.93 -32.58 7.72
C GLU A 88 4.77 -32.59 6.43
N LYS A 89 4.21 -32.08 5.33
CA LYS A 89 4.80 -32.23 3.99
C LYS A 89 5.02 -30.91 3.27
N PHE A 90 5.03 -29.77 3.97
CA PHE A 90 5.13 -28.45 3.33
C PHE A 90 6.36 -28.33 2.41
N LYS A 91 7.52 -28.80 2.88
CA LYS A 91 8.75 -28.84 2.08
C LYS A 91 8.59 -29.72 0.83
N TYR A 92 8.01 -30.91 0.99
CA TYR A 92 7.73 -31.83 -0.11
C TYR A 92 6.74 -31.24 -1.13
N VAL A 93 5.72 -30.52 -0.66
CA VAL A 93 4.77 -29.78 -1.51
C VAL A 93 5.50 -28.71 -2.32
N LEU A 94 6.37 -27.91 -1.68
CA LEU A 94 7.16 -26.89 -2.36
C LEU A 94 8.11 -27.47 -3.40
N GLU A 95 8.75 -28.60 -3.10
CA GLU A 95 9.72 -29.25 -3.99
C GLU A 95 9.04 -29.94 -5.18
N ASN A 96 7.88 -30.59 -4.97
CA ASN A 96 7.29 -31.47 -5.98
C ASN A 96 6.02 -30.91 -6.66
N LYS A 97 5.19 -30.12 -5.96
CA LYS A 97 3.93 -29.59 -6.52
C LYS A 97 4.13 -28.23 -7.23
N VAL A 98 5.12 -27.42 -6.87
CA VAL A 98 5.34 -26.12 -7.53
C VAL A 98 5.66 -26.30 -9.01
N HIS A 99 6.44 -27.32 -9.37
CA HIS A 99 6.69 -27.66 -10.76
C HIS A 99 5.39 -27.98 -11.50
N SER A 100 4.50 -28.78 -10.93
CA SER A 100 3.23 -29.12 -11.58
C SER A 100 2.32 -27.89 -11.73
N TRP A 101 2.31 -26.96 -10.78
CA TRP A 101 1.53 -25.71 -10.89
C TRP A 101 2.00 -24.77 -12.00
N ILE A 102 3.29 -24.82 -12.36
CA ILE A 102 3.91 -23.95 -13.38
C ILE A 102 3.77 -24.56 -14.78
N TYR A 103 3.96 -25.87 -14.89
CA TYR A 103 4.04 -26.60 -16.16
C TYR A 103 2.79 -27.41 -16.51
N SER A 104 1.74 -27.38 -15.68
CA SER A 104 0.46 -27.99 -16.03
C SER A 104 -0.07 -27.40 -17.34
N ASN A 105 -0.21 -28.26 -18.36
CA ASN A 105 -0.86 -27.88 -19.62
C ASN A 105 -2.38 -28.09 -19.56
N GLN A 106 -2.93 -28.48 -18.41
CA GLN A 106 -4.37 -28.69 -18.25
C GLN A 106 -5.11 -27.35 -18.24
N ALA A 107 -6.28 -27.31 -18.87
CA ALA A 107 -7.16 -26.16 -18.77
C ALA A 107 -7.60 -25.97 -17.30
N PRO A 108 -7.65 -24.73 -16.79
CA PRO A 108 -8.08 -24.48 -15.42
C PRO A 108 -9.54 -24.93 -15.24
N SER A 109 -9.82 -25.59 -14.11
CA SER A 109 -11.17 -25.99 -13.73
C SER A 109 -12.08 -24.76 -13.58
N ILE A 110 -13.40 -24.96 -13.59
CA ILE A 110 -14.38 -23.88 -13.36
C ILE A 110 -14.11 -23.18 -12.01
N GLN A 111 -13.79 -23.95 -10.97
CA GLN A 111 -13.46 -23.41 -9.64
C GLN A 111 -12.21 -22.53 -9.70
N THR A 112 -11.16 -22.97 -10.39
CA THR A 112 -9.93 -22.19 -10.56
C THR A 112 -10.14 -20.93 -11.40
N LYS A 113 -11.00 -20.99 -12.42
CA LYS A 113 -11.40 -19.80 -13.17
C LYS A 113 -12.15 -18.81 -12.26
N LEU A 114 -13.09 -19.26 -11.45
CA LEU A 114 -13.87 -18.41 -10.56
C LEU A 114 -12.98 -17.75 -9.49
N SER A 115 -12.09 -18.50 -8.86
CA SER A 115 -11.12 -17.95 -7.89
C SER A 115 -10.17 -16.95 -8.55
N TYR A 116 -9.71 -17.24 -9.77
CA TYR A 116 -8.90 -16.29 -10.54
C TYR A 116 -9.64 -14.98 -10.82
N ILE A 117 -10.90 -15.03 -11.27
CA ILE A 117 -11.70 -13.84 -11.57
C ILE A 117 -11.92 -13.02 -10.29
N LEU A 118 -12.24 -13.66 -9.17
CA LEU A 118 -12.41 -13.00 -7.87
C LEU A 118 -11.15 -12.29 -7.39
N LEU A 119 -10.01 -12.99 -7.41
CA LEU A 119 -8.72 -12.45 -6.98
C LEU A 119 -8.23 -11.34 -7.91
N THR A 120 -8.44 -11.47 -9.22
CA THR A 120 -8.10 -10.43 -10.20
C THR A 120 -8.91 -9.16 -9.95
N GLY A 121 -10.22 -9.29 -9.75
CA GLY A 121 -11.08 -8.15 -9.42
C GLY A 121 -10.65 -7.43 -8.13
N PHE A 122 -10.22 -8.19 -7.12
CA PHE A 122 -9.68 -7.61 -5.89
C PHE A 122 -8.36 -6.86 -6.11
N LEU A 123 -7.40 -7.48 -6.81
CA LEU A 123 -6.10 -6.87 -7.09
C LEU A 123 -6.24 -5.57 -7.89
N LEU A 124 -7.13 -5.56 -8.89
CA LEU A 124 -7.51 -4.36 -9.64
C LEU A 124 -8.14 -3.29 -8.74
N ASN A 125 -9.03 -3.68 -7.84
CA ASN A 125 -9.65 -2.75 -6.89
C ASN A 125 -8.59 -2.10 -5.99
N ASN A 126 -7.65 -2.88 -5.45
CA ASN A 126 -6.58 -2.37 -4.59
C ASN A 126 -5.64 -1.42 -5.36
N ALA A 127 -5.26 -1.76 -6.58
CA ALA A 127 -4.43 -0.87 -7.42
C ALA A 127 -5.16 0.45 -7.75
N CYS A 128 -6.46 0.37 -8.08
CA CYS A 128 -7.30 1.54 -8.34
C CYS A 128 -7.43 2.43 -7.10
N GLU A 129 -7.69 1.85 -5.93
CA GLU A 129 -7.80 2.58 -4.67
C GLU A 129 -6.50 3.34 -4.36
N ILE A 130 -5.35 2.68 -4.45
CA ILE A 130 -4.06 3.33 -4.22
C ILE A 130 -3.81 4.45 -5.25
N SER A 131 -4.18 4.23 -6.52
CA SER A 131 -4.11 5.27 -7.54
C SER A 131 -4.97 6.48 -7.19
N THR A 132 -6.17 6.28 -6.65
CA THR A 132 -7.07 7.39 -6.26
C THR A 132 -6.60 8.12 -5.01
N GLU A 133 -5.96 7.42 -4.07
CA GLU A 133 -5.51 8.02 -2.81
C GLU A 133 -4.13 8.69 -2.90
N LYS A 134 -3.20 8.09 -3.66
CA LYS A 134 -1.78 8.49 -3.67
C LYS A 134 -1.24 8.87 -5.05
N GLY A 135 -2.03 8.69 -6.10
CA GLY A 135 -1.63 8.95 -7.48
C GLY A 135 -0.76 7.85 -8.10
N PHE A 136 -0.50 7.99 -9.40
CA PHE A 136 0.22 6.99 -10.22
C PHE A 136 1.74 6.94 -9.96
N ASN A 137 2.33 8.04 -9.48
CA ASN A 137 3.78 8.10 -9.22
C ASN A 137 4.19 7.51 -7.86
N ASN A 138 3.25 6.92 -7.13
CA ASN A 138 3.53 6.36 -5.81
C ASN A 138 4.10 4.94 -5.92
N ILE A 139 5.17 4.65 -5.17
CA ILE A 139 5.75 3.31 -5.11
C ILE A 139 4.76 2.24 -4.63
N ASP A 140 3.74 2.59 -3.83
CA ASP A 140 2.63 1.71 -3.42
C ASP A 140 1.72 1.35 -4.59
N PHE A 141 1.49 2.30 -5.50
CA PHE A 141 0.74 2.03 -6.72
C PHE A 141 1.49 1.00 -7.57
N PHE A 142 2.77 1.28 -7.88
CA PHE A 142 3.60 0.35 -8.67
C PHE A 142 3.70 -1.05 -8.03
N HIS A 143 3.84 -1.13 -6.71
CA HIS A 143 3.86 -2.41 -6.00
C HIS A 143 2.57 -3.22 -6.20
N SER A 144 1.41 -2.57 -6.04
CA SER A 144 0.11 -3.25 -6.24
C SER A 144 -0.18 -3.54 -7.71
N GLU A 145 0.25 -2.67 -8.62
CA GLU A 145 0.10 -2.85 -10.07
C GLU A 145 0.93 -4.05 -10.55
N LEU A 146 2.20 -4.15 -10.14
CA LEU A 146 3.07 -5.26 -10.52
C LEU A 146 2.53 -6.62 -10.07
N LEU A 147 1.96 -6.70 -8.86
CA LEU A 147 1.32 -7.93 -8.40
C LEU A 147 0.06 -8.26 -9.22
N THR A 148 -0.72 -7.25 -9.59
CA THR A 148 -1.90 -7.40 -10.48
C THR A 148 -1.47 -7.89 -11.86
N VAL A 149 -0.46 -7.27 -12.47
CA VAL A 149 0.08 -7.64 -13.78
C VAL A 149 0.65 -9.06 -13.75
N PHE A 150 1.42 -9.39 -12.72
CA PHE A 150 1.90 -10.75 -12.49
C PHE A 150 0.75 -11.75 -12.46
N PHE A 151 -0.28 -11.50 -11.65
CA PHE A 151 -1.40 -12.42 -11.52
C PHE A 151 -2.19 -12.55 -12.83
N VAL A 152 -2.48 -11.45 -13.51
CA VAL A 152 -3.22 -11.45 -14.79
C VAL A 152 -2.48 -12.23 -15.88
N THR A 153 -1.15 -12.11 -15.93
CA THR A 153 -0.33 -12.83 -16.92
C THR A 153 -0.28 -14.35 -16.70
N THR A 154 -0.69 -14.86 -15.53
CA THR A 154 -0.74 -16.30 -15.26
C THR A 154 -1.81 -17.04 -16.08
N PHE A 155 -2.87 -16.35 -16.48
CA PHE A 155 -3.95 -16.93 -17.29
C PHE A 155 -3.51 -17.23 -18.74
N PRO A 156 -3.03 -16.25 -19.54
CA PRO A 156 -2.58 -16.53 -20.91
C PRO A 156 -1.36 -17.47 -20.95
N THR A 157 -0.56 -17.52 -19.88
CA THR A 157 0.59 -18.43 -19.75
C THR A 157 0.22 -19.82 -19.17
N LYS A 158 -1.08 -20.08 -18.94
CA LYS A 158 -1.64 -21.33 -18.41
C LYS A 158 -0.98 -21.81 -17.09
N CYS A 159 -0.66 -20.89 -16.17
CA CYS A 159 -0.16 -21.23 -14.83
C CYS A 159 -0.89 -20.49 -13.71
N VAL A 160 -2.22 -20.48 -13.77
CA VAL A 160 -3.08 -19.82 -12.78
C VAL A 160 -2.82 -20.34 -11.36
N LEU A 161 -2.61 -21.65 -11.18
CA LEU A 161 -2.31 -22.24 -9.87
C LEU A 161 -1.00 -21.69 -9.27
N PHE A 162 0.01 -21.45 -10.10
CA PHE A 162 1.24 -20.81 -9.66
C PHE A 162 0.99 -19.37 -9.19
N GLY A 163 0.18 -18.60 -9.93
CA GLY A 163 -0.24 -17.26 -9.53
C GLY A 163 -0.95 -17.26 -8.18
N ILE A 164 -1.93 -18.16 -8.02
CA ILE A 164 -2.68 -18.31 -6.76
C ILE A 164 -1.72 -18.63 -5.60
N ALA A 165 -0.82 -19.61 -5.78
CA ALA A 165 0.15 -19.97 -4.74
C ALA A 165 1.06 -18.80 -4.32
N VAL A 166 1.62 -18.06 -5.28
CA VAL A 166 2.45 -16.88 -4.99
C VAL A 166 1.63 -15.83 -4.23
N THR A 167 0.45 -15.46 -4.76
CA THR A 167 -0.38 -14.42 -4.13
C THR A 167 -0.81 -14.79 -2.72
N SER A 168 -1.15 -16.05 -2.47
CA SER A 168 -1.57 -16.50 -1.13
C SER A 168 -0.42 -16.54 -0.14
N ILE A 169 0.80 -16.90 -0.55
CA ILE A 169 1.99 -16.84 0.32
C ILE A 169 2.30 -15.38 0.69
N VAL A 170 2.34 -14.50 -0.30
CA VAL A 170 2.56 -13.05 -0.09
C VAL A 170 1.49 -12.48 0.84
N ASN A 171 0.22 -12.79 0.58
CA ASN A 171 -0.89 -12.29 1.39
C ASN A 171 -0.94 -12.89 2.79
N ALA A 172 -0.48 -14.12 3.01
CA ALA A 172 -0.36 -14.70 4.35
C ALA A 172 0.69 -13.96 5.19
N VAL A 173 1.80 -13.53 4.58
CA VAL A 173 2.79 -12.68 5.27
C VAL A 173 2.22 -11.29 5.53
N LYS A 174 1.52 -10.71 4.54
CA LYS A 174 0.89 -9.39 4.65
C LYS A 174 -0.22 -9.34 5.70
N SER A 175 -1.03 -10.39 5.83
CA SER A 175 -2.12 -10.43 6.81
C SER A 175 -1.57 -10.38 8.24
N LEU A 176 -0.43 -11.03 8.53
CA LEU A 176 0.24 -10.92 9.83
C LEU A 176 0.70 -9.48 10.14
N LEU A 177 1.20 -8.76 9.14
CA LEU A 177 1.57 -7.35 9.30
C LEU A 177 0.35 -6.47 9.56
N GLU A 178 -0.73 -6.65 8.81
CA GLU A 178 -1.98 -5.91 9.02
C GLU A 178 -2.63 -6.25 10.37
N MET A 179 -2.51 -7.49 10.84
CA MET A 179 -2.92 -7.86 12.21
C MET A 179 -2.11 -7.11 13.27
N SER A 180 -0.80 -6.99 13.10
CA SER A 180 0.05 -6.20 14.00
C SER A 180 -0.36 -4.73 14.01
N LYS A 181 -0.57 -4.12 12.83
CA LYS A 181 -1.08 -2.74 12.67
C LYS A 181 -2.44 -2.54 13.33
N LEU A 182 -3.36 -3.50 13.15
CA LEU A 182 -4.69 -3.45 13.76
C LEU A 182 -4.60 -3.44 15.28
N LEU A 183 -3.83 -4.36 15.86
CA LEU A 183 -3.64 -4.45 17.31
C LEU A 183 -2.93 -3.22 17.88
N ALA A 184 -1.94 -2.67 17.16
CA ALA A 184 -1.26 -1.44 17.55
C ALA A 184 -2.25 -0.26 17.55
N CYS A 185 -3.07 -0.12 16.50
CA CYS A 185 -4.05 0.96 16.40
C CYS A 185 -5.14 0.85 17.48
N VAL A 186 -5.69 -0.35 17.70
CA VAL A 186 -6.70 -0.59 18.76
C VAL A 186 -6.07 -0.43 20.14
N GLY A 187 -4.83 -0.87 20.33
CA GLY A 187 -4.07 -0.67 21.56
C GLY A 187 -3.90 0.81 21.91
N ASN A 188 -3.58 1.65 20.92
CA ASN A 188 -3.49 3.10 21.09
C ASN A 188 -4.84 3.75 21.40
N ILE A 189 -5.92 3.32 20.75
CA ILE A 189 -7.28 3.83 21.02
C ILE A 189 -7.73 3.49 22.44
N THR A 190 -7.45 2.28 22.89
CA THR A 190 -7.88 1.75 24.21
C THR A 190 -6.87 2.03 25.32
N ASN A 191 -5.72 2.63 25.01
CA ASN A 191 -4.56 2.77 25.91
C ASN A 191 -4.13 1.44 26.55
N SER A 192 -4.32 0.32 25.85
CA SER A 192 -4.06 -1.02 26.37
C SER A 192 -2.62 -1.45 26.12
N LYS A 193 -1.83 -1.54 27.20
CA LYS A 193 -0.45 -2.07 27.17
C LYS A 193 -0.39 -3.53 26.71
N PHE A 194 -1.42 -4.33 27.00
CA PHE A 194 -1.49 -5.73 26.57
C PHE A 194 -1.58 -5.85 25.05
N LEU A 195 -2.47 -5.08 24.42
CA LEU A 195 -2.63 -5.08 22.96
C LEU A 195 -1.38 -4.56 22.25
N SER A 196 -0.71 -3.54 22.81
CA SER A 196 0.57 -3.04 22.28
C SER A 196 1.66 -4.11 22.34
N LYS A 197 1.81 -4.83 23.46
CA LYS A 197 2.76 -5.97 23.58
C LYS A 197 2.42 -7.11 22.61
N LEU A 198 1.13 -7.42 22.45
CA LEU A 198 0.68 -8.43 21.49
C LEU A 198 1.00 -8.02 20.05
N ALA A 199 0.77 -6.75 19.69
CA ALA A 199 1.11 -6.22 18.38
C ALA A 199 2.60 -6.37 18.06
N PHE A 200 3.46 -6.07 19.04
CA PHE A 200 4.91 -6.26 18.93
C PHE A 200 5.29 -7.74 18.77
N LEU A 201 4.69 -8.64 19.55
CA LEU A 201 4.91 -10.09 19.40
C LEU A 201 4.53 -10.57 18.00
N ILE A 202 3.38 -10.15 17.46
CA ILE A 202 2.97 -10.49 16.10
C ILE A 202 3.94 -9.90 15.06
N LEU A 203 4.50 -8.71 15.29
CA LEU A 203 5.50 -8.12 14.40
C LEU A 203 6.80 -8.95 14.36
N ILE A 204 7.25 -9.50 15.49
CA ILE A 204 8.39 -10.42 15.54
C ILE A 204 8.09 -11.68 14.74
N ILE A 205 6.92 -12.29 14.97
CA ILE A 205 6.50 -13.50 14.24
C ILE A 205 6.42 -13.21 12.73
N HIS A 206 5.83 -12.08 12.36
CA HIS A 206 5.80 -11.61 10.98
C HIS A 206 7.21 -11.50 10.40
N SER A 207 8.15 -10.87 11.11
CA SER A 207 9.53 -10.68 10.63
C SER A 207 10.25 -12.01 10.40
N LEU A 208 10.07 -12.99 11.30
CA LEU A 208 10.64 -14.33 11.14
C LEU A 208 10.07 -15.06 9.92
N ILE A 209 8.74 -15.04 9.77
CA ILE A 209 8.06 -15.66 8.63
C ILE A 209 8.42 -14.95 7.33
N TRP A 210 8.50 -13.62 7.35
CA TRP A 210 8.90 -12.80 6.22
C TRP A 210 10.31 -13.19 5.76
N CYS A 211 11.28 -13.32 6.66
CA CYS A 211 12.63 -13.79 6.33
C CYS A 211 12.60 -15.17 5.66
N ALA A 212 11.88 -16.13 6.25
CA ALA A 212 11.76 -17.47 5.69
C ALA A 212 11.12 -17.46 4.28
N VAL A 213 10.10 -16.63 4.08
CA VAL A 213 9.40 -16.54 2.80
C VAL A 213 10.23 -15.81 1.75
N TYR A 214 10.72 -14.60 2.03
CA TYR A 214 11.34 -13.72 1.04
C TYR A 214 12.82 -14.02 0.80
N LEU A 215 13.56 -14.54 1.79
CA LEU A 215 14.97 -14.87 1.61
C LEU A 215 15.18 -16.32 1.16
N HIS A 216 14.21 -17.21 1.40
CA HIS A 216 14.36 -18.63 1.06
C HIS A 216 13.25 -19.18 0.16
N ILE A 217 11.97 -19.14 0.57
CA ILE A 217 10.90 -19.84 -0.17
C ILE A 217 10.64 -19.22 -1.55
N LEU A 218 10.41 -17.91 -1.61
CA LEU A 218 10.07 -17.20 -2.85
C LEU A 218 11.19 -17.28 -3.88
N PRO A 219 12.48 -17.01 -3.53
CA PRO A 219 13.57 -17.11 -4.49
C PRO A 219 13.75 -18.54 -5.01
N LYS A 220 13.86 -19.51 -4.09
CA LYS A 220 14.21 -20.89 -4.42
C LYS A 220 13.11 -21.60 -5.21
N TYR A 221 11.87 -21.50 -4.75
CA TYR A 221 10.77 -22.30 -5.30
C TYR A 221 9.96 -21.55 -6.37
N PHE A 222 9.83 -20.22 -6.30
CA PHE A 222 8.96 -19.48 -7.23
C PHE A 222 9.76 -18.72 -8.30
N LEU A 223 10.68 -17.82 -7.92
CA LEU A 223 11.42 -16.97 -8.86
C LEU A 223 12.27 -17.77 -9.84
N PHE A 224 13.08 -18.72 -9.36
CA PHE A 224 13.91 -19.53 -10.25
C PHE A 224 13.10 -20.44 -11.18
N HIS A 225 11.97 -20.97 -10.73
CA HIS A 225 11.12 -21.81 -11.58
C HIS A 225 10.38 -21.00 -12.66
N ALA A 226 10.01 -19.75 -12.37
CA ALA A 226 9.44 -18.85 -13.36
C ALA A 226 10.42 -18.58 -14.52
N ILE A 227 11.72 -18.44 -14.23
CA ILE A 227 12.78 -18.27 -15.24
C ILE A 227 12.95 -19.55 -16.07
N LYS A 228 12.95 -20.72 -15.43
CA LYS A 228 13.07 -22.01 -16.14
C LYS A 228 11.93 -22.22 -17.14
N LYS A 229 10.72 -21.71 -16.86
CA LYS A 229 9.57 -21.81 -17.78
C LYS A 229 9.82 -21.10 -19.11
N ILE A 230 10.53 -19.97 -19.12
CA ILE A 230 10.92 -19.26 -20.34
C ILE A 230 11.79 -20.17 -21.23
N LYS A 231 12.72 -20.92 -20.64
CA LYS A 231 13.65 -21.79 -21.37
C LYS A 231 12.98 -23.03 -21.97
N HIS A 232 11.95 -23.57 -21.32
CA HIS A 232 11.32 -24.83 -21.71
C HIS A 232 10.24 -24.65 -22.82
N LYS A 233 9.61 -23.48 -22.92
CA LYS A 233 8.50 -23.23 -23.85
C LYS A 233 8.93 -22.19 -24.89
N SER A 234 9.81 -22.59 -25.81
CA SER A 234 10.33 -21.75 -26.90
C SER A 234 9.32 -21.51 -28.04
N ASP A 235 8.04 -21.32 -27.70
CA ASP A 235 7.07 -20.77 -28.65
C ASP A 235 7.23 -19.25 -28.61
N LEU A 236 7.79 -18.66 -29.67
CA LEU A 236 7.93 -17.20 -29.85
C LEU A 236 6.61 -16.45 -29.57
N THR A 237 5.47 -17.11 -29.73
CA THR A 237 4.14 -16.56 -29.49
C THR A 237 3.84 -16.28 -28.01
N ASN A 238 4.43 -17.00 -27.05
CA ASN A 238 4.14 -16.82 -25.61
C ASN A 238 5.29 -16.14 -24.84
N LEU A 239 6.39 -15.82 -25.53
CA LEU A 239 7.58 -15.20 -24.94
C LEU A 239 7.28 -13.86 -24.26
N SER A 240 6.42 -13.03 -24.87
CA SER A 240 6.07 -11.70 -24.34
C SER A 240 5.32 -11.80 -23.01
N SER A 241 4.29 -12.64 -22.93
CA SER A 241 3.52 -12.85 -21.71
C SER A 241 4.33 -13.52 -20.61
N LEU A 242 5.22 -14.47 -20.96
CA LEU A 242 6.14 -15.10 -20.01
C LEU A 242 7.21 -14.13 -19.47
N SER A 243 7.70 -13.24 -20.32
CA SER A 243 8.65 -12.19 -19.91
C SER A 243 7.97 -11.19 -18.98
N LEU A 244 6.75 -10.75 -19.31
CA LEU A 244 5.98 -9.84 -18.46
C LEU A 244 5.69 -10.47 -17.09
N LEU A 245 5.32 -11.75 -17.05
CA LEU A 245 5.12 -12.50 -15.80
C LEU A 245 6.39 -12.52 -14.93
N ASN A 246 7.55 -12.81 -15.53
CA ASN A 246 8.81 -12.86 -14.80
C ASN A 246 9.25 -11.48 -14.32
N ILE A 247 9.27 -10.48 -15.20
CA ILE A 247 9.72 -9.13 -14.87
C ILE A 247 8.82 -8.53 -13.78
N SER A 248 7.50 -8.65 -13.91
CA SER A 248 6.57 -8.15 -12.88
C SER A 248 6.81 -8.80 -11.52
N LEU A 249 7.02 -10.12 -11.47
CA LEU A 249 7.30 -10.84 -10.23
C LEU A 249 8.63 -10.43 -9.59
N TRP A 250 9.69 -10.26 -10.39
CA TRP A 250 11.01 -9.85 -9.90
C TRP A 250 11.01 -8.41 -9.38
N ILE A 251 10.42 -7.47 -10.12
CA ILE A 251 10.34 -6.07 -9.67
C ILE A 251 9.45 -5.99 -8.43
N PHE A 252 8.31 -6.69 -8.40
CA PHE A 252 7.47 -6.81 -7.21
C PHE A 252 8.28 -7.28 -6.00
N TYR A 253 9.03 -8.36 -6.14
CA TYR A 253 9.87 -8.93 -5.08
C TYR A 253 10.90 -7.91 -4.54
N LEU A 254 11.59 -7.19 -5.41
CA LEU A 254 12.57 -6.18 -5.01
C LEU A 254 11.94 -5.01 -4.27
N ILE A 255 10.79 -4.50 -4.74
CA ILE A 255 10.07 -3.43 -4.05
C ILE A 255 9.58 -3.91 -2.68
N ASP A 256 9.14 -5.17 -2.58
CA ASP A 256 8.63 -5.72 -1.32
C ASP A 256 9.75 -5.93 -0.29
N ILE A 257 10.95 -6.31 -0.74
CA ILE A 257 12.16 -6.28 0.11
C ILE A 257 12.41 -4.87 0.61
N TYR A 258 12.46 -3.89 -0.30
CA TYR A 258 12.74 -2.50 0.04
C TYR A 258 11.75 -1.92 1.06
N LYS A 259 10.46 -2.24 0.92
CA LYS A 259 9.39 -1.73 1.80
C LYS A 259 9.21 -2.49 3.11
N SER A 260 9.88 -3.62 3.29
CA SER A 260 9.67 -4.44 4.47
C SER A 260 10.00 -3.68 5.77
N PRO A 261 9.33 -4.00 6.90
CA PRO A 261 9.65 -3.42 8.20
C PRO A 261 11.13 -3.63 8.58
N LEU A 262 11.73 -4.76 8.17
CA LEU A 262 13.14 -5.06 8.40
C LEU A 262 14.07 -4.16 7.60
N SER A 263 13.77 -3.90 6.32
CA SER A 263 14.54 -2.94 5.53
C SER A 263 14.44 -1.52 6.08
N CYS A 264 13.27 -1.12 6.59
CA CYS A 264 13.09 0.16 7.28
C CYS A 264 13.98 0.24 8.54
N LEU A 265 13.97 -0.82 9.37
CA LEU A 265 14.83 -0.93 10.56
C LEU A 265 16.32 -0.82 10.22
N ILE A 266 16.78 -1.56 9.21
CA ILE A 266 18.18 -1.53 8.77
C ILE A 266 18.55 -0.13 8.27
N THR A 267 17.69 0.49 7.46
CA THR A 267 17.92 1.82 6.89
C THR A 267 17.98 2.88 7.99
N ASN A 268 17.08 2.83 8.96
CA ASN A 268 17.06 3.77 10.08
C ASN A 268 18.26 3.57 11.02
N TYR A 269 18.68 2.32 11.26
CA TYR A 269 19.89 2.01 12.01
C TYR A 269 21.15 2.56 11.32
N VAL A 270 21.31 2.33 10.02
CA VAL A 270 22.44 2.83 9.22
C VAL A 270 22.47 4.36 9.19
N ASN A 271 21.30 5.00 9.11
CA ASN A 271 21.18 6.45 9.10
C ASN A 271 21.19 7.10 10.50
N GLY A 272 21.40 6.32 11.57
CA GLY A 272 21.46 6.83 12.94
C GLY A 272 20.14 7.43 13.46
N LYS A 273 19.01 7.14 12.83
CA LYS A 273 17.69 7.65 13.23
C LYS A 273 17.12 6.83 14.38
N LYS A 274 16.53 7.49 15.39
CA LYS A 274 15.73 6.80 16.41
C LYS A 274 14.51 6.17 15.72
N CYS A 275 14.27 4.90 16.03
CA CYS A 275 13.21 4.11 15.40
C CYS A 275 12.16 3.78 16.45
N ASP A 276 11.02 4.47 16.44
CA ASP A 276 9.92 4.15 17.33
C ASP A 276 9.07 3.00 16.74
N PHE A 277 8.36 2.28 17.62
CA PHE A 277 7.49 1.19 17.20
C PHE A 277 6.43 1.65 16.19
N GLU A 278 5.93 2.87 16.34
CA GLU A 278 4.93 3.44 15.42
C GLU A 278 5.52 3.64 14.02
N ASP A 279 6.79 4.04 13.90
CA ASP A 279 7.47 4.23 12.60
C ASP A 279 7.72 2.92 11.86
N ILE A 280 7.93 1.83 12.60
CA ILE A 280 8.16 0.50 12.04
C ILE A 280 6.84 -0.11 11.53
N VAL A 281 5.76 0.08 12.28
CA VAL A 281 4.43 -0.47 11.97
C VAL A 281 3.69 0.38 10.94
N PHE A 282 3.90 1.69 10.97
CA PHE A 282 3.32 2.68 10.05
C PHE A 282 4.43 3.51 9.40
N PRO A 283 5.23 2.94 8.49
CA PRO A 283 6.24 3.71 7.78
C PRO A 283 5.61 4.94 7.12
N ALA A 284 6.31 6.08 7.20
CA ALA A 284 5.82 7.43 6.87
C ALA A 284 5.11 7.57 5.52
N SER A 285 5.29 6.62 4.59
CA SER A 285 4.53 6.52 3.34
C SER A 285 3.01 6.32 3.54
N HIS A 286 2.54 5.99 4.75
CA HIS A 286 1.14 5.68 5.01
C HIS A 286 0.30 6.77 5.66
N ASN A 287 0.82 7.91 6.15
CA ASN A 287 0.01 8.72 7.07
C ASN A 287 0.19 10.24 7.12
N TYR A 288 0.91 10.89 6.22
CA TYR A 288 0.90 12.36 6.20
C TYR A 288 0.70 12.91 4.79
N PRO A 289 -0.31 13.76 4.53
CA PRO A 289 -0.07 14.85 3.58
C PRO A 289 1.16 15.59 4.12
N ILE A 290 2.17 15.74 3.27
CA ILE A 290 3.43 16.41 3.60
C ILE A 290 3.10 17.82 4.08
N GLU A 291 3.02 17.99 5.39
CA GLU A 291 3.32 19.24 6.09
C GLU A 291 4.58 18.96 6.92
N GLU A 292 5.70 18.70 6.24
CA GLU A 292 7.02 19.00 6.80
C GLU A 292 7.10 20.53 6.93
N TYR A 293 6.61 21.05 8.05
CA TYR A 293 7.16 22.27 8.60
C TYR A 293 8.46 21.84 9.28
N ASP A 294 9.55 21.85 8.51
CA ASP A 294 10.88 21.77 9.08
C ASP A 294 11.08 23.00 9.96
N GLN A 295 11.14 22.74 11.26
CA GLN A 295 11.37 23.73 12.31
C GLN A 295 12.86 24.10 12.42
N SER A 296 13.68 23.64 11.47
CA SER A 296 15.12 23.94 11.33
C SER A 296 15.43 25.09 10.37
N ASP A 297 14.47 25.59 9.59
CA ASP A 297 14.70 26.70 8.64
C ASP A 297 14.34 28.09 9.19
N VAL A 298 13.92 28.18 10.46
CA VAL A 298 13.59 29.47 11.10
C VAL A 298 14.85 30.26 11.50
N ASP A 299 15.96 29.57 11.80
CA ASP A 299 17.21 30.24 12.21
C ASP A 299 18.08 30.64 11.02
N THR A 300 17.84 30.11 9.82
CA THR A 300 18.59 30.44 8.59
C THR A 300 17.96 31.61 7.81
N LEU A 301 16.68 31.91 8.04
CA LEU A 301 15.96 33.00 7.35
C LEU A 301 16.20 34.39 7.96
N GLU A 302 16.65 34.50 9.21
CA GLU A 302 17.08 35.80 9.77
C GLU A 302 18.47 36.22 9.23
N SER A 303 19.27 35.30 8.68
CA SER A 303 20.58 35.62 8.08
C SER A 303 20.53 36.04 6.60
N GLU A 304 19.46 35.75 5.87
CA GLU A 304 19.32 36.18 4.46
C GLU A 304 18.65 37.57 4.30
N ASP A 305 17.97 38.08 5.34
CA ASP A 305 17.36 39.42 5.33
C ASP A 305 18.41 40.55 5.29
N ASN A 306 19.69 40.27 5.60
CA ASN A 306 20.78 41.25 5.52
C ASN A 306 21.57 41.25 4.20
N TYR A 307 21.34 40.31 3.28
CA TYR A 307 22.11 40.23 2.03
C TYR A 307 21.33 40.68 0.79
N ILE A 308 20.00 40.81 0.88
CA ILE A 308 19.13 41.19 -0.26
C ILE A 308 18.75 42.69 -0.23
N SER A 309 19.03 43.40 0.86
CA SER A 309 18.76 44.85 0.98
C SER A 309 19.78 45.74 0.22
N SER A 310 20.84 45.18 -0.37
CA SER A 310 21.94 45.95 -0.98
C SER A 310 22.07 45.84 -2.51
N LYS A 311 21.06 45.33 -3.24
CA LYS A 311 21.20 45.11 -4.70
C LYS A 311 20.05 45.50 -5.62
N ASN A 312 19.10 46.32 -5.18
CA ASN A 312 17.98 46.79 -6.03
C ASN A 312 17.99 48.31 -6.30
N GLU A 313 19.17 48.89 -6.52
CA GLU A 313 19.32 50.09 -7.34
C GLU A 313 20.22 49.72 -8.52
N GLU A 314 19.60 49.49 -9.68
CA GLU A 314 20.08 49.85 -11.04
C GLU A 314 19.53 48.89 -12.10
N SER A 315 18.62 49.43 -12.92
CA SER A 315 18.46 49.20 -14.37
C SER A 315 18.01 47.80 -14.87
N SER A 316 17.25 47.61 -15.96
CA SER A 316 16.28 48.33 -16.78
C SER A 316 16.01 47.42 -18.01
N VAL A 317 14.74 47.30 -18.48
CA VAL A 317 14.34 46.87 -19.86
C VAL A 317 14.57 45.36 -20.18
N GLU A 318 13.68 44.50 -20.71
CA GLU A 318 12.38 44.57 -21.39
C GLU A 318 11.65 43.19 -21.31
N GLU A 319 10.40 43.18 -21.77
CA GLU A 319 9.32 42.22 -21.59
C GLU A 319 9.52 40.79 -22.15
N ASN A 320 8.95 39.80 -21.44
CA ASN A 320 8.01 38.84 -22.04
C ASN A 320 6.99 38.33 -21.00
N LYS A 321 5.72 38.46 -21.36
CA LYS A 321 4.52 38.36 -20.51
C LYS A 321 4.19 36.94 -20.04
N ASP A 322 4.01 36.82 -18.72
CA ASP A 322 3.13 35.98 -17.88
C ASP A 322 2.90 34.47 -18.12
N PRO A 323 2.97 33.66 -17.03
CA PRO A 323 1.97 33.70 -15.94
C PRO A 323 2.57 33.70 -14.52
N LYS A 324 3.66 34.44 -14.28
CA LYS A 324 4.33 34.45 -12.97
C LYS A 324 3.72 35.45 -11.99
N GLU A 325 3.06 36.51 -12.44
CA GLU A 325 2.46 37.50 -11.54
C GLU A 325 1.33 36.90 -10.68
N ASN A 326 0.53 35.98 -11.23
CA ASN A 326 -0.55 35.31 -10.49
C ASN A 326 -0.03 34.45 -9.33
N LEU A 327 1.16 33.85 -9.45
CA LEU A 327 1.71 32.98 -8.41
C LEU A 327 2.30 33.81 -7.25
N VAL A 328 2.89 34.97 -7.55
CA VAL A 328 3.40 35.92 -6.55
C VAL A 328 2.25 36.55 -5.77
N VAL A 329 1.19 36.98 -6.46
CA VAL A 329 -0.02 37.52 -5.81
C VAL A 329 -0.74 36.44 -5.00
N LEU A 330 -0.85 35.21 -5.51
CA LEU A 330 -1.40 34.08 -4.76
C LEU A 330 -0.57 33.79 -3.50
N TYR A 331 0.76 33.79 -3.63
CA TYR A 331 1.68 33.59 -2.51
C TYR A 331 1.57 34.68 -1.44
N GLN A 332 1.51 35.95 -1.86
CA GLN A 332 1.29 37.08 -0.95
C GLN A 332 -0.09 37.00 -0.27
N THR A 333 -1.13 36.59 -1.01
CA THR A 333 -2.48 36.39 -0.49
C THR A 333 -2.50 35.28 0.57
N VAL A 334 -1.85 34.14 0.30
CA VAL A 334 -1.72 33.02 1.25
C VAL A 334 -0.94 33.47 2.50
N LYS A 335 0.16 34.22 2.35
CA LYS A 335 0.91 34.81 3.48
C LYS A 335 0.03 35.72 4.34
N CYS A 336 -0.76 36.60 3.72
CA CYS A 336 -1.70 37.48 4.42
C CYS A 336 -2.79 36.68 5.16
N VAL A 337 -3.38 35.66 4.52
CA VAL A 337 -4.39 34.78 5.15
C VAL A 337 -3.82 34.05 6.35
N ILE A 338 -2.60 33.51 6.25
CA ILE A 338 -1.92 32.84 7.38
C ILE A 338 -1.68 33.83 8.51
N ARG A 339 -1.23 35.06 8.21
CA ARG A 339 -0.99 36.10 9.21
C ARG A 339 -2.27 36.53 9.92
N VAL A 340 -3.36 36.69 9.18
CA VAL A 340 -4.70 36.98 9.73
C VAL A 340 -5.19 35.83 10.60
N LYS A 341 -5.05 34.57 10.16
CA LYS A 341 -5.43 33.38 10.94
C LYS A 341 -4.65 33.30 12.26
N ARG A 342 -3.35 33.58 12.24
CA ARG A 342 -2.50 33.66 13.45
C ARG A 342 -2.94 34.81 14.37
N LYS A 343 -3.26 36.00 13.83
CA LYS A 343 -3.72 37.15 14.62
C LYS A 343 -5.09 36.89 15.25
N LEU A 344 -6.04 36.31 14.51
CA LEU A 344 -7.36 35.92 15.03
C LEU A 344 -7.26 34.86 16.13
N ARG A 345 -6.35 33.88 15.99
CA ARG A 345 -6.11 32.88 17.03
C ARG A 345 -5.64 33.53 18.35
N ARG A 346 -4.65 34.43 18.28
CA ARG A 346 -4.16 35.18 19.45
C ARG A 346 -5.25 36.06 20.08
N ILE A 347 -6.12 36.67 19.27
CA ILE A 347 -7.25 37.47 19.79
C ILE A 347 -8.26 36.58 20.51
N ARG A 348 -8.59 35.40 19.96
CA ARG A 348 -9.50 34.43 20.61
C ARG A 348 -8.92 33.88 21.92
N GLU A 349 -7.62 33.59 21.94
CA GLU A 349 -6.92 33.14 23.15
C GLU A 349 -6.93 34.21 24.24
N LYS A 350 -6.65 35.48 23.89
CA LYS A 350 -6.75 36.61 24.83
C LYS A 350 -8.17 36.85 25.35
N LEU A 351 -9.19 36.73 24.48
CA LEU A 351 -10.59 36.86 24.88
C LEU A 351 -11.02 35.74 25.85
N ASN A 352 -10.57 34.51 25.61
CA ASN A 352 -10.86 33.38 26.50
C ASN A 352 -10.14 33.51 27.85
N GLN A 353 -8.90 33.98 27.86
CA GLN A 353 -8.17 34.28 29.10
C GLN A 353 -8.84 35.40 29.91
N ASN A 354 -9.29 36.47 29.27
CA ASN A 354 -10.01 37.55 29.95
C ASN A 354 -11.38 37.11 30.50
N LYS A 355 -12.09 36.22 29.79
CA LYS A 355 -13.34 35.62 30.30
C LYS A 355 -13.11 34.72 31.51
N MET A 356 -12.02 33.95 31.54
CA MET A 356 -11.67 33.14 32.70
C MET A 356 -11.23 33.99 33.90
N LYS A 357 -10.54 35.11 33.66
CA LYS A 357 -10.12 36.04 34.72
C LYS A 357 -11.32 36.76 35.36
N ASN A 358 -12.27 37.25 34.54
CA ASN A 358 -13.48 37.89 35.05
C ASN A 358 -14.42 36.93 35.81
N ASN A 359 -14.45 35.64 35.45
CA ASN A 359 -15.22 34.64 36.21
C ASN A 359 -14.52 34.21 37.52
N GLY A 360 -13.18 34.26 37.60
CA GLY A 360 -12.44 34.00 38.83
C GLY A 360 -12.61 35.09 39.89
N ASP A 361 -12.67 36.35 39.47
CA ASP A 361 -12.85 37.49 40.39
C ASP A 361 -14.29 37.60 40.97
N LEU A 362 -15.27 36.95 40.33
CA LEU A 362 -16.65 36.84 40.83
C LEU A 362 -16.84 35.72 41.85
N VAL A 363 -15.98 34.69 41.86
CA VAL A 363 -16.05 33.58 42.83
C VAL A 363 -15.32 33.94 44.14
N ASN A 364 -14.34 34.84 44.11
CA ASN A 364 -13.62 35.29 45.31
C ASN A 364 -14.31 36.44 46.09
N LYS A 365 -15.53 36.82 45.72
CA LYS A 365 -16.29 37.90 46.36
C LYS A 365 -17.59 37.46 47.05
N ASN A 366 -17.87 36.16 47.14
CA ASN A 366 -19.00 35.61 47.91
C ASN A 366 -18.54 34.77 49.08
#